data_AF-A0A1M5WFI2-F1
#
_entry.id   AF-A0A1M5WFI2-F1
#
_cell.length_a   1.000
_cell.length_b   1.000
_cell.length_c   1.000
_cell.angle_alpha   90.00
_cell.angle_beta   90.00
_cell.angle_gamma   90.00
#
_symmetry.space_group_name_H-M   'P 1'
#
loop_
_entity.id
_entity.type
_entity.pdbx_description
1 polymer ?
#
loop_
_entity_poly.entity_id
_entity_poly.type
_entity_poly.pdbx_seq_one_letter_code
_entity_poly.pdbx_strand_id
1 'polypeptide(L)' 'MNKDEFPEIITAKHIASYLGISLRRVYELFQTYPSAGGIPNFQIGASIRVDSKDFFEWIDARKQKKAK' A
#
# COMPACT_ATOMS: atom_id res chain seq x y z
N MET A 1 4.93 14.96 1.93
CA MET A 1 5.52 14.28 0.76
C MET A 1 4.59 14.51 -0.42
N ASN A 2 5.07 15.20 -1.45
CA ASN A 2 4.34 15.34 -2.71
C ASN A 2 4.38 14.02 -3.47
N LYS A 3 3.35 13.74 -4.27
CA LYS A 3 3.17 12.49 -5.02
C LYS A 3 4.35 12.18 -5.97
N ASP A 4 5.06 13.23 -6.41
CA ASP A 4 6.18 13.16 -7.35
C ASP A 4 7.53 12.80 -6.73
N GLU A 5 7.64 12.73 -5.39
CA GLU A 5 8.89 12.36 -4.69
C GLU A 5 8.88 10.89 -4.21
N PHE A 6 7.81 10.15 -4.46
CA PHE A 6 7.72 8.76 -4.02
C PHE A 6 8.49 7.86 -4.99
N PRO A 7 9.37 6.97 -4.50
CA PRO A 7 10.10 6.05 -5.37
C PRO A 7 9.11 5.16 -6.11
N GLU A 8 9.43 4.71 -7.32
CA GLU A 8 8.54 3.83 -8.11
C GLU A 8 8.15 2.57 -7.33
N ILE A 9 9.11 2.01 -6.58
CA ILE A 9 8.91 0.87 -5.70
C ILE A 9 9.04 1.27 -4.23
N ILE A 10 8.00 0.98 -3.45
CA ILE A 10 7.91 1.38 -2.04
C ILE A 10 7.95 0.18 -1.08
N THR A 11 8.25 0.49 0.17
CA THR A 11 8.35 -0.48 1.26
C THR A 11 7.16 -0.37 2.22
N ALA A 12 7.00 -1.39 3.06
CA ALA A 12 6.08 -1.31 4.19
C ALA A 12 6.31 -0.07 5.08
N LYS A 13 7.58 0.36 5.24
CA LYS A 13 7.94 1.55 6.03
C LYS A 13 7.41 2.83 5.37
N HIS A 14 7.59 2.98 4.06
CA HIS A 14 7.03 4.13 3.33
C HIS A 14 5.51 4.21 3.48
N ILE A 15 4.82 3.07 3.32
CA ILE A 15 3.36 2.99 3.45
C ILE A 15 2.90 3.32 4.87
N ALA A 16 3.56 2.74 5.89
CA ALA A 16 3.26 2.99 7.29
C ALA A 16 3.40 4.49 7.64
N SER A 17 4.51 5.11 7.21
CA SER A 17 4.75 6.54 7.39
C SER A 17 3.74 7.41 6.63
N TYR A 18 3.38 7.03 5.40
CA TYR A 18 2.43 7.79 4.58
C TYR A 18 1.01 7.74 5.12
N LEU A 19 0.52 6.56 5.54
CA LEU A 19 -0.84 6.36 6.04
C LEU A 19 -0.98 6.67 7.54
N GLY A 20 0.12 6.86 8.27
CA GLY A 20 0.10 7.05 9.72
C GLY A 20 -0.35 5.80 10.48
N ILE A 21 -0.02 4.60 10.00
CA ILE A 21 -0.40 3.31 10.62
C ILE A 21 0.83 2.48 10.99
N SER A 22 0.66 1.46 11.84
CA SER A 22 1.76 0.60 12.24
C SER A 22 2.25 -0.29 11.09
N LEU A 23 3.55 -0.62 11.08
CA LEU A 23 4.14 -1.59 10.14
C LEU A 23 3.40 -2.93 10.17
N ARG A 24 3.02 -3.40 11.36
CA ARG A 24 2.21 -4.62 11.53
C ARG A 24 0.93 -4.54 10.70
N ARG A 25 0.21 -3.41 10.77
CA ARG A 25 -1.03 -3.23 10.02
C ARG A 25 -0.80 -3.26 8.52
N VAL A 26 0.33 -2.73 8.05
CA VAL A 26 0.70 -2.82 6.63
C VAL A 26 0.92 -4.28 6.20
N TYR A 27 1.62 -5.09 7.01
CA TYR A 27 1.80 -6.51 6.70
C TYR A 27 0.50 -7.31 6.73
N GLU A 28 -0.44 -7.00 7.63
CA GLU A 28 -1.78 -7.58 7.60
C GLU A 28 -2.51 -7.26 6.29
N LEU A 29 -2.35 -6.03 5.77
CA LEU A 29 -2.91 -5.63 4.48
C LEU A 29 -2.22 -6.32 3.31
N PHE A 30 -0.94 -6.67 3.41
CA PHE A 30 -0.24 -7.47 2.39
C PHE A 30 -0.70 -8.94 2.35
N GLN A 31 -1.13 -9.48 3.50
CA GLN A 31 -1.68 -10.83 3.60
C GLN A 31 -3.16 -10.91 3.17
N THR A 32 -3.80 -9.77 2.97
CA THR A 32 -5.19 -9.70 2.52
C THR A 32 -5.23 -9.60 0.99
N TYR A 33 -6.16 -10.30 0.34
CA TYR A 33 -6.33 -10.18 -1.11
C TYR A 33 -6.82 -8.78 -1.51
N PRO A 34 -6.39 -8.21 -2.66
CA PRO A 34 -6.86 -6.91 -3.12
C PRO A 34 -8.39 -6.80 -3.24
N SER A 35 -9.06 -7.87 -3.67
CA SER A 35 -10.53 -7.96 -3.74
C SER A 35 -11.21 -7.76 -2.38
N ALA A 36 -10.57 -8.23 -1.30
CA ALA A 36 -11.01 -8.06 0.09
C ALA A 36 -10.47 -6.78 0.75
N GLY A 37 -9.78 -5.92 0.00
CA GLY A 37 -9.25 -4.64 0.47
C GLY A 37 -7.80 -4.67 0.96
N GLY A 38 -7.03 -5.72 0.67
CA GLY A 38 -5.59 -5.73 0.89
C GLY A 38 -4.81 -4.91 -0.13
N ILE A 39 -3.55 -4.61 0.17
CA ILE A 39 -2.68 -3.81 -0.70
C ILE A 39 -2.00 -4.73 -1.72
N PRO A 40 -2.11 -4.46 -3.04
CA PRO A 40 -1.36 -5.18 -4.07
C PRO A 40 0.14 -5.11 -3.77
N ASN A 41 0.82 -6.25 -3.79
CA ASN A 41 2.24 -6.33 -3.46
C ASN A 41 2.89 -7.51 -4.19
N PHE A 42 4.22 -7.46 -4.28
CA PHE A 42 5.04 -8.54 -4.82
C PHE A 42 6.23 -8.80 -3.91
N GLN A 43 6.72 -10.04 -3.94
CA GLN A 43 7.78 -10.52 -3.07
C GLN A 43 9.08 -10.74 -3.85
N ILE A 44 10.19 -10.25 -3.31
CA ILE A 44 11.56 -10.52 -3.78
C ILE A 44 12.34 -11.11 -2.60
N GLY A 45 12.55 -12.44 -2.63
CA GLY A 45 13.14 -13.15 -1.50
C GLY A 45 12.30 -12.98 -0.23
N ALA A 46 12.88 -12.45 0.84
CA ALA A 46 12.15 -12.14 2.09
C ALA A 46 11.54 -10.71 2.12
N SER A 47 11.75 -9.91 1.07
CA SER A 47 11.27 -8.52 1.02
C SER A 47 9.94 -8.43 0.28
N ILE A 48 8.97 -7.72 0.88
CA ILE A 48 7.72 -7.34 0.21
C ILE A 48 7.86 -5.91 -0.32
N ARG A 49 7.45 -5.71 -1.57
CA ARG A 49 7.52 -4.46 -2.32
C ARG A 49 6.16 -4.16 -2.93
N VAL A 50 5.90 -2.88 -3.19
CA VAL A 50 4.66 -2.40 -3.78
C VAL A 50 5.02 -1.38 -4.85
N ASP A 51 4.35 -1.44 -6.00
CA ASP A 51 4.43 -0.38 -7.00
C ASP A 51 3.65 0.84 -6.49
N SER A 52 4.26 2.02 -6.57
CA SER A 52 3.66 3.25 -6.08
C SER A 52 2.34 3.58 -6.78
N LYS A 53 2.19 3.27 -8.07
CA LYS A 53 0.94 3.49 -8.81
C LYS A 53 -0.17 2.62 -8.24
N ASP A 54 0.08 1.32 -8.09
CA ASP A 54 -0.87 0.36 -7.50
C ASP A 54 -1.30 0.79 -6.09
N PHE A 55 -0.35 1.30 -5.30
CA PHE A 55 -0.65 1.79 -3.95
C PHE A 55 -1.60 2.99 -3.96
N PHE A 56 -1.37 3.98 -4.81
CA PHE A 56 -2.25 5.14 -4.91
C PHE A 56 -3.62 4.78 -5.49
N GLU A 57 -3.68 3.91 -6.49
CA GLU A 57 -4.95 3.39 -7.01
C GLU A 57 -5.75 2.66 -5.93
N TRP A 58 -5.07 1.86 -5.09
CA TRP A 58 -5.70 1.21 -3.94
C TRP A 58 -6.28 2.22 -2.95
N ILE A 59 -5.57 3.32 -2.66
CA ILE A 59 -6.09 4.39 -1.79
C ILE A 59 -7.37 5.00 -2.39
N ASP A 60 -7.34 5.33 -3.68
CA ASP A 60 -8.46 5.98 -4.35
C ASP A 60 -9.68 5.05 -4.42
N ALA A 61 -9.48 3.76 -4.68
CA ALA A 61 -10.52 2.74 -4.59
C ALA A 61 -11.15 2.66 -3.19
N ARG A 62 -10.36 2.80 -2.11
CA ARG A 62 -10.89 2.82 -0.74
C ARG A 62 -11.70 4.07 -0.43
N LYS A 63 -11.29 5.24 -0.93
CA LYS A 63 -12.05 6.48 -0.75
C LYS A 63 -13.42 6.38 -1.44
N GLN A 64 -13.46 5.83 -2.65
CA GLN A 64 -14.70 5.63 -3.40
C GLN A 64 -15.66 4.66 -2.72
N LYS A 65 -15.16 3.56 -2.13
CA LYS A 65 -15.98 2.61 -1.36
C LYS A 65 -16.65 3.22 -0.12
N LYS A 66 -16.12 4.31 0.44
CA LYS A 66 -16.72 5.02 1.59
C LYS A 66 -17.73 6.08 1.14
N ALA A 67 -17.65 6.55 -0.11
CA ALA A 67 -18.56 7.55 -0.67
C ALA A 67 -19.86 6.96 -1.23
N LYS A 68 -19.98 5.62 -1.25
CA LYS A 68 -21.20 4.86 -1.52
C LYS A 68 -21.80 4.37 -0.21
#